data_AF-A0A9D4WG43-F1
#
_entry.id   AF-A0A9D4WG43-F1
#
_cell.length_a   1.000
_cell.length_b   1.000
_cell.length_c   1.000
_cell.angle_alpha   90.00
_cell.angle_beta   90.00
_cell.angle_gamma   90.00
#
_symmetry.space_group_name_H-M   'P 1'
#
loop_
_entity.id
_entity.type
_entity.pdbx_description
1 polymer ?
#
loop_
_entity_poly.entity_id
_entity_poly.type
_entity_poly.pdbx_seq_one_letter_code
_entity_poly.pdbx_strand_id
1 'polypeptide(L)'
;MGNYVSCTLAPPLMRNAKATRVILPTGEVKQFREIMKAAELMLENPNYFLVNSRSLHISTRFSPLAADEELEFGSVYIFFPMRRLNSVVTGADMAVLFLAANSAAKRLRAGKTRVQPDESSVDGVENDQKECVRRLSLEGVESGFSYRLSYCRSKKPFLETINEEPIRSR
;
A
#
# COMPACT_ATOMS: atom_id res chain seq x y z
N MET A 1 14.45 -23.39 25.44
CA MET A 1 14.84 -23.35 24.02
C MET A 1 13.91 -22.41 23.29
N GLY A 2 14.43 -21.32 22.71
CA GLY A 2 13.61 -20.29 22.07
C GLY A 2 13.37 -20.61 20.59
N ASN A 3 12.11 -20.72 20.19
CA ASN A 3 11.75 -20.78 18.78
C ASN A 3 11.87 -19.38 18.18
N TYR A 4 12.91 -19.16 17.38
CA TYR A 4 12.98 -18.05 16.45
C TYR A 4 11.93 -18.28 15.37
N VAL A 5 10.77 -17.63 15.52
CA VAL A 5 9.79 -17.53 14.44
C VAL A 5 10.35 -16.50 13.46
N SER A 6 11.23 -16.98 12.58
CA SER A 6 11.78 -16.20 11.48
C SER A 6 10.63 -15.60 10.69
N CYS A 7 10.62 -14.27 10.55
CA CYS A 7 9.74 -13.60 9.62
C CYS A 7 10.07 -14.12 8.21
N THR A 8 9.30 -15.08 7.71
CA THR A 8 9.27 -15.36 6.28
C THR A 8 8.60 -14.14 5.65
N LEU A 9 9.43 -13.17 5.26
CA LEU A 9 9.04 -12.12 4.33
C LEU A 9 8.38 -12.84 3.16
N ALA A 10 7.05 -12.78 3.10
CA ALA A 10 6.31 -13.35 1.99
C ALA A 10 6.98 -12.79 0.71
N PRO A 11 7.36 -13.66 -0.25
CA PRO A 11 7.97 -13.18 -1.47
C PRO A 11 7.07 -12.08 -2.05
N PRO A 12 7.64 -10.94 -2.49
CA PRO A 12 6.83 -9.85 -3.01
C PRO A 12 5.89 -10.46 -4.02
N LEU A 13 4.59 -10.31 -3.78
CA LEU A 13 3.52 -10.95 -4.54
C LEU A 13 3.39 -10.31 -5.94
N MET A 14 4.50 -10.12 -6.62
CA MET A 14 4.61 -9.78 -8.03
C MET A 14 4.39 -11.06 -8.83
N ARG A 15 3.22 -11.68 -8.67
CA ARG A 15 2.80 -12.87 -9.43
C ARG A 15 2.51 -12.58 -10.91
N ASN A 16 2.80 -11.36 -11.39
CA ASN A 16 2.62 -10.97 -12.79
C ASN A 16 3.78 -10.06 -13.20
N ALA A 17 4.93 -10.66 -13.52
CA ALA A 17 6.05 -9.97 -14.17
C ALA A 17 5.69 -9.49 -15.58
N LYS A 18 4.55 -9.90 -16.13
CA LYS A 18 4.05 -9.52 -17.46
C LYS A 18 3.24 -8.23 -17.47
N ALA A 19 3.29 -7.45 -16.40
CA ALA A 19 2.45 -6.28 -16.27
C ALA A 19 3.14 -5.18 -15.47
N THR A 20 2.91 -3.94 -15.89
CA THR A 20 3.36 -2.74 -15.20
C THR A 20 2.26 -2.21 -14.30
N ARG A 21 2.62 -1.68 -13.14
CA ARG A 21 1.64 -1.08 -12.21
C ARG A 21 1.92 0.40 -12.06
N VAL A 22 0.85 1.20 -12.09
CA VAL A 22 0.93 2.65 -11.92
C VAL A 22 0.02 3.05 -10.77
N ILE A 23 0.58 3.77 -9.80
CA ILE A 23 -0.17 4.39 -8.71
C ILE A 23 -0.56 5.79 -9.16
N LEU A 24 -1.85 6.00 -9.35
CA LEU A 24 -2.45 7.25 -9.78
C LEU A 24 -2.48 8.28 -8.65
N PRO A 25 -2.61 9.59 -8.98
CA PRO A 25 -2.83 10.63 -7.98
C PRO A 25 -4.07 10.39 -7.11
N THR A 26 -5.08 9.68 -7.64
CA THR A 26 -6.29 9.26 -6.93
C THR A 26 -6.04 8.20 -5.84
N GLY A 27 -4.81 7.66 -5.76
CA GLY A 27 -4.44 6.55 -4.89
C GLY A 27 -4.79 5.17 -5.47
N GLU A 28 -5.35 5.12 -6.67
CA GLU A 28 -5.70 3.89 -7.37
C GLU A 28 -4.47 3.24 -8.00
N VAL A 29 -4.46 1.91 -8.07
CA VAL A 29 -3.39 1.15 -8.71
C VAL A 29 -3.93 0.54 -10.00
N LYS A 30 -3.54 1.11 -11.15
CA LYS A 30 -3.84 0.58 -12.48
C LYS A 30 -2.77 -0.41 -12.92
N GLN A 31 -3.16 -1.46 -13.65
CA GLN A 31 -2.26 -2.47 -14.19
C GLN A 31 -2.33 -2.45 -15.72
N PHE A 32 -1.18 -2.33 -16.36
CA PHE A 32 -1.02 -2.33 -17.82
C PHE A 32 -0.30 -3.61 -18.24
N ARG A 33 -0.81 -4.31 -19.25
CA ARG A 33 -0.22 -5.55 -19.80
C ARG A 33 0.42 -5.35 -21.16
N GLU A 34 0.39 -4.13 -21.67
CA GLU A 34 0.94 -3.72 -22.96
C GLU A 34 2.09 -2.75 -22.72
N ILE A 35 2.93 -2.58 -23.74
CA ILE A 35 4.00 -1.59 -23.72
C ILE A 35 3.32 -0.22 -23.81
N MET A 36 3.53 0.60 -22.80
CA MET A 36 2.91 1.92 -22.69
C MET A 36 4.00 2.97 -22.57
N LYS A 37 3.83 4.11 -23.24
CA LYS A 37 4.71 5.26 -23.06
C LYS A 37 4.28 6.11 -21.89
N ALA A 38 5.25 6.74 -21.24
CA ALA A 38 4.98 7.68 -20.16
C ALA A 38 4.05 8.82 -20.61
N ALA A 39 4.22 9.31 -21.84
CA ALA A 39 3.40 10.36 -22.45
C ALA A 39 1.90 10.07 -22.38
N GLU A 40 1.48 8.83 -22.62
CA GLU A 40 0.06 8.47 -22.63
C GLU A 40 -0.57 8.65 -21.25
N LEU A 41 0.14 8.21 -20.20
CA LEU A 41 -0.32 8.36 -18.83
C LEU A 41 -0.24 9.82 -18.33
N MET A 42 0.78 10.56 -18.79
CA MET A 42 0.96 11.98 -18.47
C MET A 42 -0.09 12.86 -19.15
N LEU A 43 -0.61 12.45 -20.32
CA LEU A 43 -1.71 13.12 -20.99
C LEU A 43 -3.04 12.95 -20.22
N GLU A 44 -3.29 11.76 -19.66
CA GLU A 44 -4.47 11.50 -18.80
C GLU A 44 -4.40 12.27 -17.48
N ASN A 45 -3.20 12.48 -16.93
CA ASN A 45 -2.97 13.14 -15.63
C ASN A 45 -2.05 14.36 -15.78
N PRO A 46 -2.55 15.48 -16.33
CA PRO A 46 -1.76 16.69 -16.49
C PRO A 46 -1.33 17.25 -15.12
N ASN A 47 -0.21 17.97 -15.06
CA ASN A 47 0.42 18.51 -13.84
C ASN A 47 1.03 17.48 -12.87
N TYR A 48 1.13 16.21 -13.29
CA TYR A 48 1.87 15.19 -12.55
C TYR A 48 3.01 14.65 -13.41
N PHE A 49 4.07 14.18 -12.73
CA PHE A 49 5.17 13.46 -13.36
C PHE A 49 5.24 12.04 -12.82
N LEU A 50 5.77 11.13 -13.62
CA LEU A 50 5.85 9.72 -13.31
C LEU A 50 7.25 9.35 -12.82
N VAL A 51 7.35 8.50 -11.80
CA VAL A 51 8.62 8.05 -11.22
C VAL A 51 8.61 6.54 -11.05
N ASN A 52 9.72 5.88 -11.37
CA ASN A 52 9.92 4.46 -11.09
C ASN A 52 10.18 4.24 -9.59
N SER A 53 9.47 3.31 -8.95
CA SER A 53 9.66 3.01 -7.53
C SER A 53 11.08 2.57 -7.18
N ARG A 54 11.84 2.02 -8.14
CA ARG A 54 13.22 1.57 -7.94
C ARG A 54 14.21 2.73 -7.77
N SER A 55 13.94 3.89 -8.36
CA SER A 55 14.76 5.10 -8.21
C SER A 55 14.32 5.97 -7.03
N LEU A 56 13.26 5.57 -6.31
CA LEU A 56 12.72 6.31 -5.20
C LEU A 56 13.43 5.94 -3.89
N HIS A 57 14.34 6.81 -3.46
CA HIS A 57 15.10 6.64 -2.22
C HIS A 57 14.96 7.89 -1.33
N ILE A 58 14.78 7.69 -0.02
CA ILE A 58 14.69 8.82 0.92
C ILE A 58 15.97 9.65 0.82
N SER A 59 15.83 10.96 0.92
CA SER A 59 16.93 11.95 0.83
C SER A 59 17.58 12.11 -0.55
N THR A 60 17.11 11.42 -1.60
CA THR A 60 17.52 11.69 -2.98
C THR A 60 16.50 12.58 -3.70
N ARG A 61 16.92 13.24 -4.78
CA ARG A 61 15.97 13.95 -5.66
C ARG A 61 15.13 12.95 -6.44
N PHE A 62 13.95 13.39 -6.87
CA PHE A 62 13.13 12.61 -7.79
C PHE A 62 13.82 12.44 -9.14
N SER A 63 13.72 11.25 -9.70
CA SER A 63 14.13 10.93 -11.07
C SER A 63 12.88 10.73 -11.92
N PRO A 64 12.31 11.82 -12.49
CA PRO A 64 11.13 11.75 -13.34
C PRO A 64 11.44 10.98 -14.63
N LEU A 65 10.45 10.23 -15.11
CA LEU A 65 10.51 9.53 -16.38
C LEU A 65 10.28 10.53 -17.53
N ALA A 66 11.05 10.44 -18.62
CA ALA A 66 10.78 11.26 -19.80
C ALA A 66 9.51 10.77 -20.52
N ALA A 67 8.83 11.67 -21.23
CA ALA A 67 7.57 11.37 -21.91
C ALA A 67 7.71 10.25 -22.97
N ASP A 68 8.88 10.18 -23.63
CA ASP A 68 9.16 9.20 -24.67
C ASP A 68 9.60 7.83 -24.14
N GLU A 69 9.89 7.72 -22.84
CA GLU A 69 10.30 6.47 -22.22
C GLU A 69 9.12 5.50 -22.07
N GLU A 70 9.41 4.22 -22.29
CA GLU A 70 8.45 3.13 -22.17
C GLU A 70 8.45 2.54 -20.76
N LEU A 71 7.26 2.14 -20.30
CA LEU A 71 7.06 1.53 -19.00
C LEU A 71 7.53 0.07 -19.01
N GLU A 72 8.46 -0.25 -18.12
CA GLU A 72 9.00 -1.60 -17.97
C GLU A 72 8.03 -2.54 -17.26
N PHE A 73 7.85 -3.75 -17.81
CA PHE A 73 7.07 -4.78 -17.17
C PHE A 73 7.66 -5.21 -15.82
N GLY A 74 6.78 -5.46 -14.84
CA GLY A 74 7.20 -5.79 -13.48
C GLY A 74 7.76 -4.60 -12.71
N SER A 75 7.74 -3.39 -13.26
CA SER A 75 8.05 -2.18 -12.52
C SER A 75 6.79 -1.56 -11.92
N VAL A 76 6.97 -0.77 -10.86
CA VAL A 76 5.91 0.02 -10.25
C VAL A 76 6.26 1.48 -10.47
N TYR A 77 5.31 2.24 -10.98
CA TYR A 77 5.44 3.66 -11.20
C TYR A 77 4.43 4.44 -10.36
N ILE A 78 4.77 5.67 -9.99
CA ILE A 78 3.97 6.51 -9.10
C ILE A 78 3.92 7.92 -9.68
N PHE A 79 2.74 8.53 -9.63
CA PHE A 79 2.58 9.94 -9.96
C PHE A 79 2.90 10.84 -8.76
N PHE A 80 3.66 11.90 -9.04
CA PHE A 80 3.93 12.98 -8.10
C PHE A 80 3.53 14.34 -8.71
N PRO A 81 3.01 15.29 -7.92
CA PRO A 81 2.66 16.62 -8.42
C PRO A 81 3.88 17.38 -8.96
N MET A 82 3.78 18.07 -10.09
CA MET A 82 4.88 18.83 -10.72
C MET A 82 5.60 19.82 -9.80
N ARG A 83 4.90 20.39 -8.81
CA ARG A 83 5.52 21.22 -7.74
C ARG A 83 6.64 20.51 -6.94
N ARG A 84 6.69 19.18 -6.98
CA ARG A 84 7.68 18.32 -6.31
C ARG A 84 8.85 17.91 -7.19
N LEU A 85 8.88 18.26 -8.48
CA LEU A 85 9.86 17.74 -9.45
C LEU A 85 11.32 17.91 -9.00
N ASN A 86 11.66 19.07 -8.44
CA ASN A 86 13.00 19.40 -7.97
C ASN A 86 13.22 19.19 -6.46
N SER A 87 12.25 18.58 -5.78
CA SER A 87 12.30 18.33 -4.35
C SER A 87 12.96 17.01 -4.01
N VAL A 88 13.21 16.81 -2.72
CA VAL A 88 13.80 15.59 -2.18
C VAL A 88 12.69 14.63 -1.73
N VAL A 89 12.91 13.35 -1.99
CA VAL A 89 12.03 12.25 -1.57
C VAL A 89 12.04 12.16 -0.04
N THR A 90 10.84 12.17 0.53
CA THR A 90 10.61 12.07 1.97
C THR A 90 10.10 10.69 2.36
N GLY A 91 10.12 10.38 3.66
CA GLY A 91 9.51 9.14 4.17
C GLY A 91 8.00 9.05 3.89
N ALA A 92 7.31 10.19 3.81
CA ALA A 92 5.88 10.22 3.45
C ALA A 92 5.64 9.79 2.00
N ASP A 93 6.53 10.16 1.07
CA ASP A 93 6.44 9.75 -0.33
C ASP A 93 6.61 8.22 -0.47
N MET A 94 7.52 7.63 0.31
CA MET A 94 7.70 6.18 0.36
C MET A 94 6.52 5.46 1.01
N ALA A 95 5.85 6.07 1.99
CA ALA A 95 4.68 5.47 2.66
C ALA A 95 3.54 5.15 1.68
N VAL A 96 3.40 5.94 0.60
CA VAL A 96 2.42 5.70 -0.47
C VAL A 96 2.64 4.34 -1.13
N LEU A 97 3.89 3.95 -1.39
CA LEU A 97 4.22 2.63 -1.94
C LEU A 97 3.79 1.48 -1.02
N PHE A 98 4.10 1.59 0.27
CA PHE A 98 3.73 0.57 1.25
C PHE A 98 2.21 0.46 1.41
N LEU A 99 1.51 1.58 1.38
CA LEU A 99 0.05 1.61 1.46
C LEU A 99 -0.60 0.97 0.25
N ALA A 100 -0.12 1.29 -0.96
CA ALA A 100 -0.58 0.68 -2.21
C ALA A 100 -0.30 -0.84 -2.27
N ALA A 101 0.84 -1.30 -1.73
CA ALA A 101 1.13 -2.73 -1.62
C ALA A 101 0.17 -3.44 -0.65
N ASN A 102 -0.13 -2.82 0.50
CA ASN A 102 -1.00 -3.39 1.52
C ASN A 102 -2.48 -3.43 1.11
N SER A 103 -2.96 -2.43 0.35
CA SER A 103 -4.33 -2.41 -0.16
C SER A 103 -4.59 -3.56 -1.15
N ALA A 104 -3.60 -3.89 -1.99
CA ALA A 104 -3.63 -5.05 -2.87
C ALA A 104 -3.66 -6.38 -2.07
N ALA A 105 -2.92 -6.47 -0.97
CA ALA A 105 -2.91 -7.66 -0.11
C ALA A 105 -4.25 -7.91 0.61
N LYS A 106 -4.97 -6.85 1.01
CA LYS A 106 -6.27 -6.96 1.68
C LYS A 106 -7.36 -7.56 0.78
N ARG A 107 -7.30 -7.32 -0.54
CA ARG A 107 -8.22 -7.93 -1.53
C ARG A 107 -8.12 -9.45 -1.58
N LEU A 108 -6.96 -10.03 -1.29
CA LEU A 108 -6.75 -11.48 -1.30
C LEU A 108 -7.17 -12.14 0.02
N ARG A 109 -7.18 -11.39 1.14
CA ARG A 109 -7.61 -11.90 2.45
C ARG A 109 -9.13 -11.92 2.63
N ALA A 110 -9.86 -11.10 1.87
CA ALA A 110 -11.33 -11.08 1.88
C ALA A 110 -11.96 -12.41 1.40
N GLY A 111 -11.19 -13.31 0.77
CA GLY A 111 -11.66 -14.64 0.35
C GLY A 111 -11.68 -15.71 1.45
N LYS A 112 -11.28 -15.42 2.71
CA LYS A 112 -11.17 -16.48 3.75
C LYS A 112 -11.63 -16.12 5.16
N THR A 113 -12.33 -15.00 5.36
CA THR A 113 -13.02 -14.74 6.64
C THR A 113 -14.41 -14.19 6.35
N ARG A 114 -15.37 -15.12 6.29
CA ARG A 114 -16.80 -14.84 6.21
C ARG A 114 -17.29 -14.50 7.63
N VAL A 115 -17.48 -13.21 7.90
CA VAL A 115 -18.46 -12.77 8.90
C VAL A 115 -19.32 -11.74 8.19
N GLN A 116 -20.45 -12.22 7.70
CA GLN A 116 -21.52 -11.46 7.07
C GLN A 116 -22.41 -10.89 8.20
N PRO A 117 -23.09 -9.76 7.96
CA PRO A 117 -24.53 -9.76 8.16
C PRO A 117 -25.24 -9.44 6.85
N ASP A 118 -26.33 -10.17 6.64
CA ASP A 118 -27.28 -10.04 5.54
C ASP A 118 -27.88 -8.63 5.46
N GLU A 119 -28.24 -8.20 4.25
CA GLU A 119 -29.63 -7.96 3.85
C GLU A 119 -29.72 -7.92 2.30
N SER A 120 -30.83 -8.42 1.80
CA SER A 120 -31.30 -8.69 0.42
C SER A 120 -31.12 -7.53 -0.62
N SER A 121 -31.08 -7.70 -1.95
CA SER A 121 -32.00 -8.43 -2.85
C SER A 121 -31.57 -8.36 -4.35
N VAL A 122 -31.86 -9.46 -5.08
CA VAL A 122 -32.14 -9.74 -6.53
C VAL A 122 -31.30 -9.26 -7.74
N ASP A 123 -30.85 -10.28 -8.49
CA ASP A 123 -30.81 -10.56 -9.95
C ASP A 123 -30.11 -9.67 -11.01
N GLY A 124 -29.41 -10.37 -11.94
CA GLY A 124 -29.19 -9.93 -13.33
C GLY A 124 -27.77 -10.15 -13.87
N VAL A 125 -27.66 -10.89 -14.96
CA VAL A 125 -26.45 -11.39 -15.64
C VAL A 125 -25.59 -10.29 -16.32
N GLU A 126 -24.29 -10.58 -16.45
CA GLU A 126 -23.34 -10.20 -17.53
C GLU A 126 -22.07 -9.42 -17.12
N ASN A 127 -20.99 -9.76 -17.84
CA ASN A 127 -19.62 -9.28 -17.69
C ASN A 127 -19.53 -7.77 -17.47
N ASP A 128 -18.90 -7.34 -16.38
CA ASP A 128 -18.28 -6.03 -16.39
C ASP A 128 -17.14 -5.87 -15.39
N GLN A 129 -16.18 -5.04 -15.79
CA GLN A 129 -14.98 -4.69 -15.06
C GLN A 129 -15.39 -4.00 -13.76
N LYS A 130 -15.47 -4.74 -12.66
CA LYS A 130 -15.83 -4.18 -11.35
C LYS A 130 -14.65 -3.39 -10.76
N GLU A 131 -14.50 -2.19 -11.28
CA GLU A 131 -13.78 -1.07 -10.69
C GLU A 131 -14.36 -0.82 -9.29
N CYS A 132 -13.68 -1.32 -8.26
CA CYS A 132 -14.02 -0.99 -6.88
C CYS A 132 -13.35 0.34 -6.54
N VAL A 133 -14.01 1.41 -6.94
CA VAL A 133 -13.66 2.79 -6.63
C VAL A 133 -13.61 2.94 -5.10
N ARG A 134 -12.40 3.02 -4.54
CA ARG A 134 -12.18 3.67 -3.25
C ARG A 134 -11.37 4.93 -3.51
N ARG A 135 -12.11 6.01 -3.80
CA ARG A 135 -11.60 7.39 -3.79
C ARG A 135 -10.96 7.65 -2.44
N LEU A 136 -9.63 7.73 -2.40
CA LEU A 136 -8.92 8.32 -1.28
C LEU A 136 -8.52 9.71 -1.77
N SER A 137 -9.37 10.71 -1.51
CA SER A 137 -9.07 12.11 -1.84
C SER A 137 -7.70 12.49 -1.29
N LEU A 138 -6.76 12.75 -2.20
CA LEU A 138 -5.48 13.41 -1.93
C LEU A 138 -5.62 14.94 -2.15
N GLU A 139 -6.80 15.48 -1.90
CA GLU A 139 -7.06 16.93 -1.91
C GLU A 139 -7.18 17.35 -0.45
N GLY A 140 -6.21 18.12 0.06
CA GLY A 140 -6.27 18.67 1.42
C GLY A 140 -5.14 18.26 2.37
N VAL A 141 -3.89 18.30 1.92
CA VAL A 141 -2.77 18.45 2.86
C VAL A 141 -2.40 19.92 2.94
N GLU A 142 -3.29 20.69 3.55
CA GLU A 142 -2.87 21.92 4.23
C GLU A 142 -1.98 21.53 5.41
N SER A 143 -0.89 22.28 5.55
CA SER A 143 0.10 22.14 6.60
C SER A 143 -0.55 22.29 7.98
N GLY A 144 -0.82 21.18 8.68
CA GLY A 144 -1.44 21.25 10.00
C GLY A 144 -1.70 19.92 10.68
N PHE A 145 -0.79 18.93 10.60
CA PHE A 145 -0.95 17.72 11.40
C PHE A 145 -0.52 17.97 12.85
N SER A 146 -1.47 18.30 13.71
CA SER A 146 -1.31 18.15 15.15
C SER A 146 -1.01 16.68 15.45
N TYR A 147 0.21 16.42 15.94
CA TYR A 147 0.64 15.11 16.40
C TYR A 147 -0.23 14.69 17.60
N ARG A 148 -1.31 13.94 17.37
CA ARG A 148 -1.90 13.11 18.43
C ARG A 148 -0.95 11.95 18.69
N LEU A 149 0.03 12.18 19.56
CA LEU A 149 0.80 11.13 20.21
C LEU A 149 -0.16 10.21 20.97
N SER A 150 -0.65 9.15 20.32
CA SER A 150 -1.24 8.04 21.03
C SER A 150 -0.11 7.29 21.73
N TYR A 151 0.10 7.59 23.01
CA TYR A 151 0.97 6.78 23.86
C TYR A 151 0.38 5.37 23.99
N CYS A 152 0.94 4.40 23.29
CA CYS A 152 0.69 2.99 23.53
C CYS A 152 1.27 2.63 24.91
N ARG A 153 0.45 2.73 25.97
CA ARG A 153 0.84 2.24 27.29
C ARG A 153 0.87 0.71 27.24
N SER A 154 2.06 0.13 27.20
CA SER A 154 2.25 -1.31 27.41
C SER A 154 1.72 -1.67 28.79
N LYS A 155 0.62 -2.41 28.84
CA LYS A 155 0.13 -2.97 30.10
C LYS A 155 1.06 -4.12 30.49
N LYS A 156 1.81 -3.94 31.57
CA LYS A 156 2.53 -5.04 32.21
C LYS A 156 1.50 -5.83 33.03
N PRO A 157 1.20 -7.10 32.72
CA PRO A 157 0.38 -7.91 33.60
C PRO A 157 1.14 -8.13 34.91
N PHE A 158 0.48 -7.89 36.03
CA PHE A 158 1.02 -8.24 37.35
C PHE A 158 0.82 -9.74 37.54
N LEU A 159 1.91 -10.48 37.70
CA LEU A 159 1.87 -11.90 38.06
C LEU A 159 1.91 -12.00 39.57
N GLU A 160 0.85 -12.51 40.17
CA GLU A 160 0.82 -12.81 41.61
C GLU A 160 1.59 -14.09 41.89
N THR A 161 2.26 -14.14 43.04
CA THR A 161 2.98 -15.33 43.51
C THR A 161 1.98 -16.38 43.97
N ILE A 162 2.04 -17.57 43.36
CA ILE A 162 1.23 -18.71 43.79
C ILE A 162 1.86 -19.26 45.08
N ASN A 163 1.08 -19.30 46.16
CA ASN A 163 1.48 -19.95 47.41
C ASN A 163 1.12 -21.44 47.33
N GLU A 164 2.12 -22.31 47.45
CA GLU A 164 1.90 -23.76 47.50
C GLU A 164 1.56 -24.19 48.93
N GLU A 165 0.47 -24.93 49.10
CA GLU A 165 0.11 -25.51 50.40
C GLU A 165 0.95 -26.79 50.67
N PRO A 166 1.52 -26.95 51.88
CA PRO A 166 2.29 -28.14 52.21
C PRO A 166 1.35 -29.34 52.37
N ILE A 167 1.51 -30.33 51.50
CA ILE A 167 0.83 -31.63 51.59
C ILE A 167 1.32 -32.32 52.87
N ARG A 168 0.45 -32.42 53.88
CA ARG A 168 0.71 -33.24 55.07
C ARG A 168 0.41 -34.69 54.74
N SER A 169 1.45 -35.52 54.67
CA SER A 169 1.32 -36.98 54.65
C SER A 169 0.80 -37.47 56.01
N ARG A 170 -0.19 -38.37 55.98
CA ARG A 170 -0.78 -39.04 57.15
C ARG A 170 -0.06 -40.35 57.43
#